data_AF-A0A1Q2HYE0-F1
#
_entry.id   AF-A0A1Q2HYE0-F1
#
_cell.length_a   1.000
_cell.length_b   1.000
_cell.length_c   1.000
_cell.angle_alpha   90.00
_cell.angle_beta   90.00
_cell.angle_gamma   90.00
#
_symmetry.space_group_name_H-M   'P 1'
#
loop_
_entity.id
_entity.type
_entity.pdbx_description
1 polymer ?
#
loop_
_entity_poly.entity_id
_entity_poly.type
_entity_poly.pdbx_seq_one_letter_code
_entity_poly.pdbx_strand_id
1 'polypeptide(L)'
;MTDRPTCCSLGAGLLTSEEAEHYAGLFKVLADPARLQLLSRLAAEECEPMSVTELAQGSGLSQPTVSHHLKRLTDAGLLEKVRTGRTVTHQVRSAPFADLRTVLQMD
;
A
#
# COMPACT_ATOMS: atom_id res chain seq x y z
N MET A 1 -22.01 25.82 -28.94
CA MET A 1 -21.62 26.38 -27.63
C MET A 1 -20.85 25.27 -26.95
N THR A 2 -19.52 25.34 -27.02
CA THR A 2 -18.63 24.21 -26.76
C THR A 2 -18.62 23.89 -25.27
N ASP A 3 -19.09 22.68 -24.94
CA ASP A 3 -18.93 22.05 -23.63
C ASP A 3 -17.43 21.87 -23.38
N ARG A 4 -16.88 22.66 -22.46
CA ARG A 4 -15.47 22.56 -22.08
C ARG A 4 -15.40 21.38 -21.11
N PRO A 5 -14.73 20.27 -21.45
CA PRO A 5 -14.67 19.13 -20.54
C PRO A 5 -14.17 19.64 -19.20
N THR A 6 -14.92 19.31 -18.14
CA THR A 6 -14.58 19.55 -16.75
C THR A 6 -13.11 19.18 -16.60
N CYS A 7 -12.29 20.19 -16.32
CA CYS A 7 -10.84 20.04 -16.37
C CYS A 7 -10.45 18.97 -15.35
N CYS A 8 -9.98 17.82 -15.82
CA CYS A 8 -9.64 16.67 -15.00
C CYS A 8 -8.69 17.11 -13.86
N SER A 9 -9.18 17.15 -12.62
CA SER A 9 -8.35 17.39 -11.45
C SER A 9 -7.90 16.07 -10.85
N LEU A 10 -6.71 16.08 -10.26
CA LEU A 10 -6.17 14.95 -9.53
C LEU A 10 -6.79 14.95 -8.12
N GLY A 11 -7.86 14.19 -7.91
CA GLY A 11 -8.68 14.23 -6.71
C GLY A 11 -9.57 15.49 -6.61
N ALA A 12 -9.83 15.97 -5.39
CA ALA A 12 -10.77 17.07 -5.11
C ALA A 12 -10.22 18.49 -5.42
N GLY A 13 -9.03 18.64 -6.00
CA GLY A 13 -8.43 19.95 -6.29
C GLY A 13 -6.95 19.90 -6.65
N LEU A 14 -6.28 21.06 -6.57
CA LEU A 14 -4.82 21.16 -6.73
C LEU A 14 -4.14 20.68 -5.45
N LEU A 15 -3.19 19.75 -5.57
CA LEU A 15 -2.35 19.35 -4.44
C LEU A 15 -1.34 20.45 -4.07
N THR A 16 -1.14 20.63 -2.78
CA THR A 16 0.00 21.37 -2.25
C THR A 16 1.31 20.61 -2.46
N SER A 17 2.45 21.30 -2.35
CA SER A 17 3.76 20.64 -2.44
C SER A 17 3.96 19.55 -1.38
N GLU A 18 3.47 19.77 -0.16
CA GLU A 18 3.55 18.82 0.94
C GLU A 18 2.73 17.55 0.66
N GLU A 19 1.50 17.70 0.18
CA GLU A 19 0.66 16.57 -0.23
C GLU A 19 1.29 15.80 -1.39
N ALA A 20 1.83 16.50 -2.39
CA ALA A 20 2.51 15.88 -3.51
C ALA A 20 3.73 15.05 -3.06
N GLU A 21 4.55 15.58 -2.15
CA GLU A 21 5.69 14.84 -1.56
C GLU A 21 5.23 13.62 -0.76
N HIS A 22 4.16 13.77 0.05
CA HIS A 22 3.59 12.70 0.84
C HIS A 22 3.10 11.53 -0.05
N TYR A 23 2.25 11.83 -1.04
CA TYR A 23 1.72 10.81 -1.94
C TYR A 23 2.80 10.21 -2.83
N ALA A 24 3.75 11.01 -3.34
CA ALA A 24 4.89 10.48 -4.09
C ALA A 24 5.73 9.51 -3.25
N GLY A 25 5.91 9.77 -1.95
CA GLY A 25 6.55 8.86 -1.00
C GLY A 25 5.83 7.52 -0.90
N LEU A 26 4.51 7.54 -0.74
CA LEU A 26 3.68 6.32 -0.71
C LEU A 26 3.71 5.56 -2.04
N PHE A 27 3.56 6.26 -3.17
CA PHE A 27 3.66 5.64 -4.50
C PHE A 27 5.03 5.02 -4.73
N LYS A 28 6.12 5.65 -4.28
CA LYS A 28 7.47 5.08 -4.37
C LYS A 28 7.60 3.80 -3.56
N VAL A 29 6.92 3.70 -2.41
CA VAL A 29 6.83 2.46 -1.66
C VAL A 29 6.02 1.43 -2.46
N LEU A 30 4.89 1.79 -3.06
CA LEU A 30 4.09 0.85 -3.85
C LEU A 30 4.72 0.44 -5.20
N ALA A 31 5.64 1.24 -5.76
CA ALA A 31 6.30 1.01 -7.05
C ALA A 31 7.37 -0.09 -7.01
N ASP A 32 7.03 -1.26 -6.50
CA ASP A 32 7.87 -2.45 -6.45
C ASP A 32 7.02 -3.72 -6.64
N PRO A 33 7.36 -4.57 -7.62
CA PRO A 33 6.56 -5.74 -7.95
C PRO A 33 6.35 -6.70 -6.78
N ALA A 34 7.40 -6.95 -5.98
CA ALA A 34 7.32 -7.87 -4.85
C ALA A 34 6.39 -7.31 -3.75
N ARG A 35 6.45 -6.01 -3.49
CA ARG A 35 5.54 -5.36 -2.52
C ARG A 35 4.08 -5.40 -2.97
N LEU A 36 3.81 -5.18 -4.26
CA LEU A 36 2.45 -5.30 -4.80
C LEU A 36 1.93 -6.74 -4.73
N GLN A 37 2.77 -7.74 -5.02
CA GLN A 37 2.38 -9.16 -4.90
C GLN A 37 2.07 -9.55 -3.45
N LEU A 38 2.90 -9.12 -2.49
CA LEU A 38 2.66 -9.38 -1.07
C LEU A 38 1.37 -8.71 -0.58
N LEU A 39 1.11 -7.46 -0.98
CA LEU A 39 -0.15 -6.77 -0.67
C LEU A 39 -1.36 -7.43 -1.31
N SER A 40 -1.25 -7.84 -2.58
CA SER A 40 -2.31 -8.57 -3.31
C SER A 40 -2.68 -9.86 -2.59
N ARG A 41 -1.68 -10.59 -2.09
CA ARG A 41 -1.91 -11.82 -1.33
C ARG A 41 -2.59 -11.56 0.01
N LEU A 42 -2.12 -10.56 0.77
CA LEU A 42 -2.79 -10.16 2.02
C LEU A 42 -4.26 -9.79 1.75
N ALA A 43 -4.54 -9.06 0.66
CA ALA A 43 -5.89 -8.68 0.29
C ALA A 43 -6.76 -9.87 -0.15
N ALA A 44 -6.18 -10.88 -0.79
CA ALA A 44 -6.89 -12.10 -1.21
C ALA A 44 -7.32 -12.98 -0.02
N GLU A 45 -6.56 -12.95 1.07
CA GLU A 45 -6.88 -13.64 2.34
C GLU A 45 -7.77 -12.75 3.24
N GLU A 46 -8.72 -12.03 2.66
CA GLU A 46 -9.67 -11.15 3.38
C GLU A 46 -9.00 -10.08 4.27
N CYS A 47 -7.73 -9.74 4.01
CA CYS A 47 -6.90 -8.87 4.86
C CYS A 47 -6.65 -9.41 6.28
N GLU A 48 -6.73 -10.73 6.47
CA GLU A 48 -6.35 -11.39 7.71
C GLU A 48 -4.83 -11.25 7.99
N PRO A 49 -4.41 -11.14 9.26
CA PRO A 49 -3.00 -10.99 9.61
C PRO A 49 -2.18 -12.23 9.22
N MET A 50 -1.15 -12.06 8.39
CA MET A 50 -0.26 -13.15 7.98
C MET A 50 1.17 -12.99 8.49
N SER A 51 1.81 -14.09 8.86
CA SER A 51 3.22 -14.13 9.26
C SER A 51 4.16 -14.01 8.06
N VAL A 52 5.42 -13.68 8.33
CA VAL A 52 6.48 -13.66 7.31
C VAL A 52 6.64 -15.02 6.62
N THR A 53 6.50 -16.10 7.38
CA THR A 53 6.65 -17.47 6.87
C THR A 53 5.53 -17.81 5.88
N GLU A 54 4.28 -17.49 6.21
CA GLU A 54 3.13 -17.70 5.32
C GLU A 54 3.27 -16.88 4.04
N LEU A 55 3.67 -15.61 4.15
CA LEU A 55 3.87 -14.73 2.99
C LEU A 55 5.06 -15.14 2.11
N ALA A 56 6.08 -15.78 2.68
CA ALA A 56 7.20 -16.34 1.92
C ALA A 56 6.82 -17.60 1.16
N GLN A 57 5.88 -18.42 1.67
CA GLN A 57 5.47 -19.66 1.00
C GLN A 57 4.80 -19.34 -0.35
N GLY A 58 5.35 -19.80 -1.47
CA GLY A 58 4.74 -19.60 -2.79
C GLY A 58 4.91 -18.21 -3.40
N SER A 59 5.61 -17.26 -2.74
CA SER A 59 5.95 -15.97 -3.36
C SER A 59 7.21 -16.02 -4.22
N GLY A 60 7.99 -17.11 -4.15
CA GLY A 60 9.29 -17.23 -4.84
C GLY A 60 10.40 -16.39 -4.21
N LEU A 61 10.14 -15.75 -3.06
CA LEU A 61 11.08 -14.90 -2.34
C LEU A 61 11.60 -15.59 -1.07
N SER A 62 12.82 -15.22 -0.67
CA SER A 62 13.37 -15.66 0.63
C SER A 62 12.69 -14.94 1.79
N GLN A 63 12.63 -15.57 2.97
CA GLN A 63 12.09 -14.92 4.19
C GLN A 63 12.79 -13.58 4.53
N PRO A 64 14.13 -13.43 4.45
CA PRO A 64 14.78 -12.14 4.63
C PRO A 64 14.30 -11.06 3.64
N THR A 65 14.11 -11.43 2.37
CA THR A 65 13.58 -10.53 1.33
C THR A 65 12.15 -10.10 1.65
N VAL A 66 11.28 -11.04 2.01
CA VAL A 66 9.90 -10.74 2.43
C VAL A 66 9.89 -9.85 3.66
N SER A 67 10.69 -10.15 4.68
CA SER A 67 10.80 -9.32 5.89
C SER A 67 11.26 -7.89 5.56
N HIS A 68 12.18 -7.71 4.61
CA HIS A 68 12.61 -6.40 4.16
C HIS A 68 11.45 -5.62 3.54
N HIS A 69 10.69 -6.26 2.64
CA HIS A 69 9.53 -5.65 1.99
C HIS A 69 8.42 -5.31 2.98
N LEU A 70 8.10 -6.20 3.92
CA LEU A 70 7.09 -5.95 4.95
C LEU A 70 7.51 -4.83 5.90
N LYS A 71 8.79 -4.74 6.24
CA LYS A 71 9.32 -3.60 7.01
C LYS A 71 9.09 -2.29 6.24
N ARG A 72 9.47 -2.22 4.95
CA ARG A 72 9.26 -1.03 4.11
C ARG A 72 7.79 -0.60 4.03
N LEU A 73 6.87 -1.57 3.93
CA LEU A 73 5.42 -1.30 3.91
C LEU A 73 4.91 -0.84 5.29
N THR A 74 5.42 -1.42 6.37
CA THR A 74 5.08 -1.01 7.75
C THR A 74 5.59 0.40 8.06
N ASP A 75 6.84 0.70 7.69
CA ASP A 75 7.47 2.01 7.90
C ASP A 75 6.72 3.11 7.13
N ALA A 76 6.08 2.77 6.00
CA ALA A 76 5.21 3.65 5.23
C ALA A 76 3.78 3.74 5.77
N GLY A 77 3.45 3.03 6.86
CA GLY A 77 2.11 2.98 7.45
C GLY A 77 1.07 2.19 6.66
N LEU A 78 1.46 1.48 5.59
CA LEU A 78 0.55 0.67 4.76
C LEU A 78 0.17 -0.66 5.42
N LEU A 79 1.05 -1.17 6.28
CA LEU A 79 0.82 -2.35 7.10
C LEU A 79 0.99 -2.00 8.58
N GLU A 80 0.39 -2.82 9.43
CA GLU A 80 0.70 -2.87 10.86
C GLU A 80 1.19 -4.26 11.27
N LYS A 81 1.93 -4.31 12.38
CA LYS A 81 2.41 -5.55 12.98
C LYS A 81 1.55 -5.91 14.16
N VAL A 82 0.95 -7.10 14.10
CA VAL A 82 0.16 -7.65 15.19
C VAL A 82 1.00 -8.73 15.87
N ARG A 83 1.16 -8.64 17.19
CA ARG A 83 1.89 -9.64 17.97
C ARG A 83 0.95 -10.41 18.87
N THR A 84 0.81 -11.71 18.60
CA THR A 84 0.03 -12.64 19.41
C THR A 84 0.97 -13.66 20.03
N GLY A 85 1.29 -13.47 21.31
CA GLY A 85 2.29 -14.27 22.01
C GLY A 85 3.70 -14.13 21.42
N ARG A 86 4.20 -15.21 20.79
CA ARG A 86 5.52 -15.26 20.15
C ARG A 86 5.48 -14.98 18.65
N THR A 87 4.29 -14.96 18.04
CA THR A 87 4.12 -14.81 16.60
C THR A 87 3.88 -13.35 16.25
N VAL A 88 4.54 -12.88 15.19
CA VAL A 88 4.30 -11.56 14.60
C VAL A 88 3.69 -11.77 13.22
N THR A 89 2.51 -11.19 13.02
CA THR A 89 1.79 -11.13 11.76
C THR A 89 1.73 -9.70 11.25
N HIS A 90 1.43 -9.54 9.97
CA HIS A 90 1.30 -8.27 9.29
C HIS A 90 -0.11 -8.16 8.72
N GLN A 91 -0.75 -7.02 8.93
CA GLN A 91 -2.10 -6.74 8.49
C GLN A 91 -2.15 -5.45 7.67
N VAL A 92 -3.02 -5.40 6.65
CA VAL A 92 -3.23 -4.22 5.82
C VAL A 92 -3.95 -3.15 6.61
N ARG A 93 -3.40 -1.93 6.63
CA ARG A 93 -4.13 -0.76 7.13
C ARG A 93 -4.94 -0.16 5.99
N SER A 94 -6.26 -0.14 6.11
CA SER A 94 -7.16 0.32 5.03
C SER A 94 -7.11 1.83 4.77
N ALA A 95 -6.91 2.64 5.82
CA ALA A 95 -6.99 4.10 5.73
C ALA A 95 -6.05 4.73 4.67
N PRO A 96 -4.73 4.44 4.63
CA PRO A 96 -3.85 5.00 3.61
C PRO A 96 -4.26 4.65 2.17
N PHE A 97 -4.88 3.49 1.93
CA PHE A 97 -5.34 3.13 0.59
C PHE A 97 -6.60 3.89 0.17
N ALA A 98 -7.44 4.32 1.13
CA ALA A 98 -8.56 5.21 0.84
C ALA A 98 -8.06 6.59 0.39
N ASP A 99 -7.04 7.13 1.05
CA ASP A 99 -6.42 8.41 0.70
C ASP A 99 -5.76 8.33 -0.68
N LEU A 100 -4.98 7.28 -0.94
CA LEU A 100 -4.36 7.05 -2.25
C LEU A 100 -5.38 6.93 -3.39
N ARG A 101 -6.52 6.25 -3.15
CA ARG A 101 -7.60 6.17 -4.15
C ARG A 101 -8.19 7.54 -4.44
N THR A 102 -8.41 8.36 -3.40
CA THR A 102 -8.97 9.70 -3.54
C THR A 102 -8.10 10.58 -4.42
N VAL A 103 -6.78 10.51 -4.26
CA VAL A 103 -5.82 11.25 -5.10
C VAL A 103 -5.85 10.78 -6.54
N LEU A 104 -6.03 9.49 -6.81
CA LEU A 104 -6.03 8.95 -8.18
C LEU A 104 -7.39 9.02 -8.89
N GLN A 105 -8.40 9.67 -8.29
CA GLN A 105 -9.67 9.93 -8.96
C GLN A 105 -9.46 11.02 -10.02
N MET A 106 -9.81 10.70 -11.26
CA MET A 106 -9.85 11.64 -12.38
C MET A 106 -11.23 11.51 -13.04
N ASP A 107 -12.00 12.60 -13.02
CA ASP A 107 -13.30 12.72 -13.70
C ASP A 107 -13.18 13.49 -15.01
#